data_AF-A0A7V5BQ50-F1
#
_entry.id   AF-A0A7V5BQ50-F1
#
_cell.length_a   1.000
_cell.length_b   1.000
_cell.length_c   1.000
_cell.angle_alpha   90.00
_cell.angle_beta   90.00
_cell.angle_gamma   90.00
#
_symmetry.space_group_name_H-M   'P 1'
#
loop_
_entity.id
_entity.type
_entity.pdbx_description
1 polymer ?
#
loop_
_entity_poly.entity_id
_entity_poly.type
_entity_poly.pdbx_seq_one_letter_code
_entity_poly.pdbx_strand_id
1 'polypeptide(L)'
;DDAAPPPHRILIPSAGGPNVTLGFRFAEDFHRAYGSQLLLLTVLPKHADPTAVEAAHHALQTRARALLAETSIPVEAITYQVVRAPSPEVGILRMATPEHADVVIIGASREGVLHRIRFGEIPEKVAAEAAIPVLVIKRPLPRRTTFLRKVWDALAAITPNLSEAEKIDVYREGRRNARTTRDFITMIALSTIIATLGLMLNAPAVIIGAMLIAPLMGAIIAMGLGVVQGDARLLRLGMKTTTWGVLVTLLVSFGMELLLPFNEITPEILARSAPNLLDLGVALAAGAAGAYALARKNVSSSLPGVAIAVALIPPLAATGMALALGAWEIAQGAGLLFLTNLVGIVAMSSWVFLTMGFQPEYRRRERVRLFSRSARGILVMILLISIPLAVVTVRQLKQDRMEQAIEQALKGEASAFPDVVLRDWSYQMKDDVLHLELEVETEEAFSHDDVGRLQEHVADRLGRPVEMTVKIIPVVRMQPAYPEHYQK
;
A
#
# COMPACT_ATOMS: atom_id res chain seq x y z
N ASP A 1 46.21 -21.01 27.50
CA ASP A 1 45.89 -19.78 28.23
C ASP A 1 46.38 -18.55 27.47
N ASP A 2 45.77 -18.28 26.32
CA ASP A 2 46.11 -17.13 25.46
C ASP A 2 45.00 -16.07 25.54
N ALA A 3 44.63 -15.71 26.77
CA ALA A 3 43.65 -14.65 27.00
C ALA A 3 44.34 -13.31 26.79
N ALA A 4 43.83 -12.50 25.85
CA ALA A 4 44.31 -11.15 25.61
C ALA A 4 44.36 -10.35 26.94
N PRO A 5 45.41 -9.54 27.16
CA PRO A 5 45.53 -8.76 28.39
C PRO A 5 44.31 -7.84 28.55
N PRO A 6 43.82 -7.65 29.79
CA PRO A 6 42.67 -6.79 30.04
C PRO A 6 42.97 -5.34 29.63
N PRO A 7 41.98 -4.60 29.10
CA PRO A 7 42.20 -3.24 28.62
C PRO A 7 42.53 -2.31 29.79
N HIS A 8 43.66 -1.61 29.73
CA HIS A 8 44.07 -0.63 30.74
C HIS A 8 43.59 0.78 30.41
N ARG A 9 43.38 1.12 29.13
CA ARG A 9 42.92 2.44 28.68
C ARG A 9 41.68 2.31 27.79
N ILE A 10 40.59 2.93 28.21
CA ILE A 10 39.27 2.80 27.58
C ILE A 10 38.86 4.16 27.00
N LEU A 11 38.73 4.24 25.67
CA LEU A 11 38.24 5.44 24.99
C LEU A 11 36.70 5.46 24.97
N ILE A 12 36.09 6.52 25.47
CA ILE A 12 34.63 6.72 25.43
C ILE A 12 34.29 8.07 24.77
N PRO A 13 33.77 8.05 23.53
CA PRO A 13 33.23 9.24 22.90
C PRO A 13 31.96 9.73 23.64
N SER A 14 32.03 10.95 24.16
CA SER A 14 31.06 11.54 25.09
C SER A 14 30.10 12.55 24.44
N ALA A 15 30.21 12.75 23.12
CA ALA A 15 29.36 13.64 22.35
C ALA A 15 27.92 13.08 22.23
N GLY A 16 27.16 13.22 23.31
CA GLY A 16 25.69 13.19 23.37
C GLY A 16 24.98 12.12 22.54
N GLY A 17 24.63 11.00 23.19
CA GLY A 17 23.69 10.00 22.66
C GLY A 17 22.96 9.29 23.79
N PRO A 18 21.78 8.69 23.54
CA PRO A 18 20.94 8.07 24.59
C PRO A 18 21.59 6.86 25.29
N ASN A 19 22.71 6.36 24.75
CA ASN A 19 23.42 5.18 25.24
C ASN A 19 24.85 5.50 25.74
N VAL A 20 25.25 6.77 25.84
CA VAL A 20 26.55 7.16 26.41
C VAL A 20 26.66 6.69 27.87
N THR A 21 25.62 6.91 28.69
CA THR A 21 25.56 6.43 30.07
C THR A 21 25.73 4.91 30.19
N LEU A 22 25.22 4.16 29.21
CA LEU A 22 25.38 2.70 29.18
C LEU A 22 26.84 2.31 28.88
N GLY A 23 27.51 3.04 28.00
CA GLY A 23 28.95 2.87 27.74
C GLY A 23 29.81 3.13 28.98
N PHE A 24 29.47 4.16 29.74
CA PHE A 24 30.12 4.44 31.02
C PHE A 24 29.93 3.33 32.05
N ARG A 25 28.72 2.76 32.17
CA ARG A 25 28.48 1.65 33.11
C ARG A 25 29.33 0.42 32.79
N PHE A 26 29.48 0.08 31.52
CA PHE A 26 30.38 -1.01 31.13
C PHE A 26 31.85 -0.68 31.41
N ALA A 27 32.27 0.57 31.19
CA ALA A 27 33.62 1.00 31.53
C ALA A 27 33.89 0.95 33.06
N GLU A 28 32.88 1.20 33.89
CA GLU A 28 32.98 1.02 35.35
C GLU A 28 33.28 -0.43 35.72
N ASP A 29 32.62 -1.39 35.07
CA ASP A 29 32.87 -2.81 35.33
C ASP A 29 34.33 -3.19 35.02
N PHE A 30 34.91 -2.67 33.92
CA PHE A 30 36.33 -2.84 33.61
C PHE A 30 37.25 -2.15 34.62
N HIS A 31 36.92 -0.92 35.02
CA HIS A 31 37.69 -0.21 36.05
C HIS A 31 37.71 -0.98 37.38
N ARG A 32 36.56 -1.50 37.80
CA ARG A 32 36.45 -2.27 39.05
C ARG A 32 37.22 -3.59 39.01
N ALA A 33 37.23 -4.25 37.85
CA ALA A 33 37.90 -5.54 37.69
C ALA A 33 39.42 -5.43 37.47
N TYR A 34 39.87 -4.38 36.76
CA TYR A 34 41.25 -4.30 36.23
C TYR A 34 41.98 -2.97 36.49
N GLY A 35 41.32 -1.99 37.14
CA GLY A 35 41.90 -0.67 37.38
C GLY A 35 42.05 0.18 36.11
N SER A 36 41.28 -0.11 35.06
CA SER A 36 41.35 0.58 33.76
C SER A 36 41.13 2.10 33.88
N GLN A 37 41.92 2.90 33.18
CA GLN A 37 41.75 4.34 33.03
C GLN A 37 40.76 4.66 31.90
N LEU A 38 39.95 5.69 32.09
CA LEU A 38 38.96 6.14 31.11
C LEU A 38 39.46 7.40 30.41
N LEU A 39 39.43 7.40 29.09
CA LEU A 39 39.70 8.55 28.24
C LEU A 39 38.37 9.04 27.64
N LEU A 40 37.88 10.18 28.13
CA LEU A 40 36.65 10.77 27.62
C LEU A 40 36.95 11.73 26.49
N LEU A 41 36.34 11.47 25.34
CA LEU A 41 36.58 12.23 24.12
C LEU A 41 35.35 13.06 23.74
N THR A 42 35.56 14.34 23.43
CA THR A 42 34.60 15.16 22.69
C THR A 42 35.24 15.60 21.38
N VAL A 43 34.52 15.41 20.26
CA VAL A 43 34.97 15.86 18.94
C VAL A 43 34.25 17.14 18.56
N LEU A 44 35.01 18.19 18.26
CA LEU A 44 34.53 19.46 17.76
C LEU A 44 34.75 19.60 16.26
N PRO A 45 33.94 20.42 15.57
CA PRO A 45 34.20 20.79 14.17
C PRO A 45 35.62 21.33 13.99
N LYS A 46 36.24 21.06 12.83
CA LYS A 46 37.61 21.47 12.50
C LYS A 46 37.87 22.96 12.71
N HIS A 47 36.85 23.79 12.49
CA HIS A 47 36.91 25.26 12.58
C HIS A 47 36.39 25.81 13.92
N ALA A 48 36.30 25.00 14.98
CA ALA A 48 35.90 25.48 16.29
C ALA A 48 36.93 26.45 16.88
N ASP A 49 36.45 27.62 17.32
CA ASP A 49 37.25 28.67 17.94
C ASP A 49 37.83 28.23 19.29
N PRO A 50 38.93 28.85 19.76
CA PRO A 50 39.55 28.51 21.05
C PRO A 50 38.58 28.56 22.24
N THR A 51 37.65 29.52 22.24
CA THR A 51 36.59 29.62 23.26
C THR A 51 35.64 28.43 23.25
N ALA A 52 35.34 27.87 22.07
CA ALA A 52 34.52 26.67 21.93
C ALA A 52 35.26 25.41 22.43
N VAL A 53 36.59 25.37 22.30
CA VAL A 53 37.43 24.30 22.84
C VAL A 53 37.43 24.32 24.38
N GLU A 54 37.61 25.50 24.99
CA GLU A 54 37.51 25.67 26.44
C GLU A 54 36.12 25.32 26.98
N ALA A 55 35.06 25.81 26.31
CA ALA A 55 33.69 25.49 26.66
C ALA A 55 33.41 23.97 26.56
N ALA A 56 33.95 23.30 25.54
CA ALA A 56 33.81 21.85 25.39
C ALA A 56 34.57 21.08 26.47
N HIS A 57 35.76 21.54 26.86
CA HIS A 57 36.50 20.97 28.00
C HIS A 57 35.69 21.08 29.29
N HIS A 58 35.14 22.26 29.58
CA HIS A 58 34.32 22.47 30.77
C HIS A 58 33.02 21.65 30.74
N ALA A 59 32.35 21.57 29.59
CA ALA A 59 31.15 20.76 29.40
C ALA A 59 31.44 19.26 29.58
N LEU A 60 32.58 18.79 29.06
CA LEU A 60 33.03 17.41 29.18
C LEU A 60 33.28 17.04 30.65
N GLN A 61 34.00 17.89 31.39
CA GLN A 61 34.25 17.69 32.82
C GLN A 61 32.95 17.72 33.64
N THR A 62 32.04 18.66 33.35
CA THR A 62 30.74 18.76 34.03
C THR A 62 29.91 17.50 33.80
N ARG A 63 29.88 17.00 32.56
CA ARG A 63 29.15 15.77 32.21
C ARG A 63 29.76 14.54 32.85
N ALA A 64 31.08 14.46 32.91
CA ALA A 64 31.77 13.39 33.59
C ALA A 64 31.48 13.41 35.09
N ARG A 65 31.48 14.58 35.76
CA ARG A 65 31.07 14.69 37.17
C ARG A 65 29.66 14.17 37.42
N ALA A 66 28.72 14.48 36.52
CA ALA A 66 27.35 13.96 36.62
C ALA A 66 27.29 12.42 36.47
N LEU A 67 28.14 11.84 35.63
CA LEU A 67 28.24 10.38 35.46
C LEU A 67 29.00 9.72 36.63
N LEU A 68 29.99 10.41 37.20
CA LEU A 68 30.75 9.99 38.37
C LEU A 68 29.88 9.94 39.64
N ALA A 69 28.89 10.82 39.77
CA ALA A 69 27.95 10.80 40.90
C ALA A 69 27.14 9.50 40.99
N GLU A 70 27.03 8.74 39.89
CA GLU A 70 26.33 7.46 39.82
C GLU A 70 27.28 6.24 39.79
N THR A 71 28.61 6.43 39.88
CA THR A 71 29.62 5.36 39.70
C THR A 71 30.71 5.40 40.77
N SER A 72 31.50 4.34 40.84
CA SER A 72 32.57 4.13 41.85
C SER A 72 33.97 4.52 41.33
N ILE A 73 34.05 5.18 40.17
CA ILE A 73 35.33 5.48 39.50
C ILE A 73 35.97 6.73 40.14
N PRO A 74 37.25 6.69 40.56
CA PRO A 74 37.95 7.86 41.08
C PRO A 74 38.19 8.88 39.96
N VAL A 75 38.14 10.17 40.28
CA VAL A 75 38.31 11.27 39.30
C VAL A 75 39.68 11.18 38.62
N GLU A 76 40.68 10.70 39.34
CA GLU A 76 42.07 10.52 38.90
C GLU A 76 42.22 9.46 37.81
N ALA A 77 41.27 8.52 37.71
CA ALA A 77 41.26 7.50 36.65
C ALA A 77 40.66 8.01 35.33
N ILE A 78 40.26 9.29 35.25
CA ILE A 78 39.60 9.87 34.08
C ILE A 78 40.44 10.98 33.45
N THR A 79 40.80 10.78 32.17
CA THR A 79 41.45 11.78 31.33
C THR A 79 40.42 12.40 30.38
N TYR A 80 40.51 13.71 30.16
CA TYR A 80 39.60 14.47 29.30
C TYR A 80 40.30 14.97 28.06
N GLN A 81 39.74 14.71 26.88
CA GLN A 81 40.33 15.14 25.62
C GLN A 81 39.29 15.74 24.67
N VAL A 82 39.66 16.88 24.08
CA VAL A 82 38.87 17.57 23.06
C VAL A 82 39.68 17.59 21.76
N VAL A 83 39.11 17.00 20.70
CA VAL A 83 39.78 16.90 19.39
C VAL A 83 38.98 17.65 18.35
N ARG A 84 39.68 18.40 17.49
CA ARG A 84 39.08 19.06 16.32
C ARG A 84 39.22 18.17 15.09
N ALA A 85 38.10 17.86 14.43
CA ALA A 85 38.08 17.00 13.25
C ALA A 85 37.00 17.43 12.22
N PRO A 86 37.13 17.03 10.94
CA PRO A 86 36.11 17.27 9.92
C PRO A 86 34.75 16.63 10.25
N SER A 87 34.76 15.49 10.93
CA SER A 87 33.56 14.77 11.38
C SER A 87 33.84 14.01 12.71
N PRO A 88 32.78 13.66 13.49
CA PRO A 88 32.93 12.92 14.73
C PRO A 88 33.67 11.60 14.57
N GLU A 89 33.37 10.81 13.54
CA GLU A 89 34.01 9.52 13.27
C GLU A 89 35.52 9.68 13.04
N VAL A 90 35.95 10.70 12.28
CA VAL A 90 37.37 10.97 12.04
C VAL A 90 38.08 11.38 13.32
N GLY A 91 37.41 12.17 14.18
CA GLY A 91 37.96 12.55 15.48
C GLY A 91 38.11 11.36 16.43
N ILE A 92 37.15 10.43 16.41
CA ILE A 92 37.21 9.20 17.20
C ILE A 92 38.33 8.29 16.69
N LEU A 93 38.43 8.08 15.37
CA LEU A 93 39.45 7.22 14.77
C LEU A 93 40.89 7.71 15.05
N ARG A 94 41.11 9.03 15.09
CA ARG A 94 42.42 9.60 15.48
C ARG A 94 42.84 9.24 16.91
N MET A 95 41.88 9.01 17.78
CA MET A 95 42.12 8.61 19.17
C MET A 95 42.03 7.10 19.39
N ALA A 96 41.48 6.37 18.43
CA ALA A 96 41.33 4.92 18.47
C ALA A 96 42.62 4.22 17.99
N THR A 97 43.75 4.55 18.62
CA THR A 97 45.06 3.95 18.33
C THR A 97 45.66 3.31 19.58
N PRO A 98 46.54 2.29 19.45
CA PRO A 98 47.18 1.63 20.58
C PRO A 98 47.99 2.57 21.48
N GLU A 99 48.38 3.75 20.98
CA GLU A 99 49.08 4.78 21.77
C GLU A 99 48.15 5.47 22.78
N HIS A 100 46.85 5.55 22.49
CA HIS A 100 45.90 6.34 23.29
C HIS A 100 44.90 5.47 24.07
N ALA A 101 44.49 4.32 23.51
CA ALA A 101 43.54 3.42 24.14
C ALA A 101 43.72 1.99 23.66
N ASP A 102 43.25 1.03 24.46
CA ASP A 102 43.30 -0.40 24.15
C ASP A 102 41.93 -0.89 23.61
N VAL A 103 40.84 -0.17 23.94
CA VAL A 103 39.49 -0.44 23.46
C VAL A 103 38.68 0.87 23.33
N VAL A 104 37.81 0.94 22.33
CA VAL A 104 36.81 2.01 22.21
C VAL A 104 35.45 1.49 22.65
N ILE A 105 34.80 2.16 23.60
CA ILE A 105 33.41 1.87 23.98
C ILE A 105 32.48 2.94 23.39
N ILE A 106 31.60 2.51 22.48
CA ILE A 106 30.64 3.40 21.81
C ILE A 106 29.20 2.96 22.08
N GLY A 107 28.36 3.92 22.47
CA GLY A 107 26.91 3.72 22.52
C GLY A 107 26.27 3.94 21.14
N ALA A 108 25.57 2.95 20.61
CA ALA A 108 24.84 3.14 19.34
C ALA A 108 23.56 3.95 19.57
N SER A 109 23.39 5.13 18.96
CA SER A 109 22.15 5.91 19.09
C SER A 109 20.97 5.24 18.36
N ARG A 110 19.76 5.35 18.92
CA ARG A 110 18.50 4.97 18.27
C ARG A 110 17.92 6.21 17.57
N GLU A 111 18.36 6.49 16.35
CA GLU A 111 17.51 7.23 15.42
C GLU A 111 16.94 6.21 14.43
N GLY A 112 15.67 5.84 14.61
CA GLY A 112 14.95 4.86 13.79
C GLY A 112 14.39 3.69 14.59
N VAL A 113 13.07 3.66 14.81
CA VAL A 113 12.38 2.57 15.52
C VAL A 113 12.24 1.31 14.64
N LEU A 114 12.72 1.34 13.40
CA LEU A 114 12.59 0.21 12.48
C LEU A 114 13.77 0.07 11.52
N HIS A 115 14.96 -0.15 12.06
CA HIS A 115 15.97 -0.89 11.31
C HIS A 115 16.72 -1.88 12.18
N ARG A 116 16.78 -3.10 11.65
CA ARG A 116 17.73 -4.13 12.04
C ARG A 116 19.11 -3.78 11.45
N ILE A 117 20.15 -4.06 12.26
CA ILE A 117 21.48 -4.56 11.86
C ILE A 117 22.47 -3.59 11.17
N ARG A 118 22.45 -2.28 11.43
CA ARG A 118 23.69 -1.51 11.32
C ARG A 118 23.98 -0.75 12.60
N PHE A 119 25.23 -0.79 13.03
CA PHE A 119 25.78 0.15 13.99
C PHE A 119 25.39 1.56 13.47
N GLY A 120 25.05 2.54 14.31
CA GLY A 120 24.76 3.89 13.77
C GLY A 120 25.90 4.36 12.87
N GLU A 121 25.69 5.31 11.95
CA GLU A 121 26.73 5.68 10.95
C GLU A 121 28.11 5.91 11.56
N ILE A 122 28.18 6.53 12.74
CA ILE A 122 29.43 6.75 13.48
C ILE A 122 29.97 5.43 14.09
N PRO A 123 29.22 4.70 14.95
CA PRO A 123 29.63 3.39 15.44
C PRO A 123 30.08 2.39 14.36
N GLU A 124 29.46 2.37 13.18
CA GLU A 124 29.79 1.47 12.07
C GLU A 124 31.16 1.80 11.47
N LYS A 125 31.35 3.06 11.08
CA LYS A 125 32.63 3.53 10.52
C LYS A 125 33.77 3.35 11.52
N VAL A 126 33.54 3.69 12.79
CA VAL A 126 34.56 3.51 13.84
C VAL A 126 34.89 2.03 14.04
N ALA A 127 33.90 1.14 14.09
CA ALA A 127 34.15 -0.30 14.23
C ALA A 127 34.85 -0.92 13.01
N ALA A 128 34.64 -0.37 11.80
CA ALA A 128 35.26 -0.85 10.58
C ALA A 128 36.71 -0.38 10.39
N GLU A 129 37.05 0.81 10.86
CA GLU A 129 38.34 1.47 10.56
C GLU A 129 39.27 1.62 11.79
N ALA A 130 38.80 1.39 13.02
CA ALA A 130 39.63 1.54 14.21
C ALA A 130 40.77 0.52 14.25
N ALA A 131 41.96 0.98 14.67
CA ALA A 131 43.13 0.13 14.82
C ALA A 131 43.10 -0.74 16.10
N ILE A 132 42.10 -0.52 16.96
CA ILE A 132 41.90 -1.22 18.24
C ILE A 132 40.48 -1.78 18.34
N PRO A 133 40.22 -2.78 19.19
CA PRO A 133 38.88 -3.33 19.40
C PRO A 133 37.84 -2.25 19.73
N VAL A 134 36.64 -2.41 19.15
CA VAL A 134 35.51 -1.50 19.38
C VAL A 134 34.34 -2.27 19.98
N LEU A 135 33.98 -1.93 21.22
CA LEU A 135 32.81 -2.46 21.91
C LEU A 135 31.61 -1.54 21.68
N VAL A 136 30.62 -2.04 20.95
CA VAL A 136 29.39 -1.28 20.69
C VAL A 136 28.24 -1.76 21.57
N ILE A 137 27.74 -0.86 22.42
CA ILE A 137 26.74 -1.19 23.43
C ILE A 137 25.35 -0.69 23.02
N LYS A 138 24.36 -1.56 23.21
CA LYS A 138 22.95 -1.33 22.86
C LYS A 138 22.03 -1.68 24.04
N ARG A 139 21.09 -0.79 24.35
CA ARG A 139 20.04 -1.05 25.36
C ARG A 139 19.03 -2.08 24.82
N PRO A 140 18.75 -3.19 25.52
CA PRO A 140 17.78 -4.19 25.07
C PRO A 140 16.35 -3.59 24.98
N LEU A 141 15.57 -4.04 24.00
CA LEU A 141 14.16 -3.63 23.82
C LEU A 141 13.22 -4.48 24.71
N PRO A 142 12.04 -3.96 25.12
CA PRO A 142 11.04 -4.74 25.86
C PRO A 142 10.55 -5.98 25.10
N ARG A 143 10.41 -7.12 25.80
CA ARG A 143 10.10 -8.45 25.25
C ARG A 143 8.72 -8.62 24.58
N ARG A 144 7.84 -7.61 24.56
CA ARG A 144 6.40 -7.78 24.25
C ARG A 144 6.01 -7.66 22.76
N THR A 145 6.96 -7.43 21.83
CA THR A 145 6.66 -7.18 20.40
C THR A 145 7.20 -8.24 19.43
N THR A 146 7.51 -9.46 19.90
CA THR A 146 8.26 -10.45 19.12
C THR A 146 7.50 -11.01 17.90
N PHE A 147 6.17 -11.14 17.94
CA PHE A 147 5.39 -11.71 16.82
C PHE A 147 5.27 -10.74 15.63
N LEU A 148 4.76 -9.53 15.86
CA LEU A 148 4.68 -8.48 14.84
C LEU A 148 6.04 -8.16 14.24
N ARG A 149 7.08 -8.20 15.07
CA ARG A 149 8.46 -8.02 14.63
C ARG A 149 8.92 -9.16 13.73
N LYS A 150 8.66 -10.43 14.05
CA LYS A 150 9.00 -11.57 13.18
C LYS A 150 8.30 -11.49 11.82
N VAL A 151 7.03 -11.08 11.78
CA VAL A 151 6.27 -10.89 10.53
C VAL A 151 6.87 -9.74 9.70
N TRP A 152 7.11 -8.59 10.33
CA TRP A 152 7.80 -7.47 9.68
C TRP A 152 9.17 -7.88 9.15
N ASP A 153 9.89 -8.65 9.97
CA ASP A 153 11.24 -9.08 9.71
C ASP A 153 11.34 -10.08 8.54
N ALA A 154 10.32 -10.91 8.36
CA ALA A 154 10.17 -11.80 7.22
C ALA A 154 9.76 -11.03 5.95
N LEU A 155 8.83 -10.08 6.06
CA LEU A 155 8.39 -9.25 4.92
C LEU A 155 9.52 -8.36 4.39
N ALA A 156 10.25 -7.69 5.30
CA ALA A 156 11.39 -6.85 4.94
C ALA A 156 12.56 -7.64 4.35
N ALA A 157 12.65 -8.96 4.63
CA ALA A 157 13.67 -9.82 4.01
C ALA A 157 13.34 -10.17 2.55
N ILE A 158 12.07 -10.10 2.15
CA ILE A 158 11.62 -10.35 0.78
C ILE A 158 11.79 -9.09 -0.09
N THR A 159 11.73 -7.90 0.51
CA THR A 159 11.95 -6.63 -0.20
C THR A 159 13.43 -6.24 -0.23
N PRO A 160 13.98 -5.83 -1.39
CA PRO A 160 15.37 -5.40 -1.48
C PRO A 160 15.59 -4.10 -0.69
N ASN A 161 16.70 -4.02 0.05
CA ASN A 161 17.12 -2.78 0.68
C ASN A 161 17.68 -1.84 -0.39
N LEU A 162 17.03 -0.70 -0.59
CA LEU A 162 17.49 0.36 -1.49
C LEU A 162 18.67 1.10 -0.85
N SER A 163 19.71 1.35 -1.65
CA SER A 163 20.77 2.30 -1.31
C SER A 163 20.21 3.73 -1.24
N GLU A 164 20.91 4.64 -0.55
CA GLU A 164 20.48 6.03 -0.46
C GLU A 164 20.42 6.72 -1.84
N ALA A 165 21.30 6.35 -2.77
CA ALA A 165 21.26 6.83 -4.15
C ALA A 165 19.97 6.38 -4.87
N GLU A 166 19.59 5.12 -4.73
CA GLU A 166 18.34 4.60 -5.31
C GLU A 166 17.10 5.27 -4.69
N LYS A 167 17.09 5.50 -3.36
CA LYS A 167 15.98 6.20 -2.69
C LYS A 167 15.81 7.62 -3.23
N ILE A 168 16.91 8.34 -3.49
CA ILE A 168 16.88 9.69 -4.07
C ILE A 168 16.27 9.64 -5.48
N ASP A 169 16.63 8.66 -6.29
CA ASP A 169 16.10 8.50 -7.64
C ASP A 169 14.60 8.19 -7.64
N VAL A 170 14.17 7.26 -6.79
CA VAL A 170 12.75 6.94 -6.58
C VAL A 170 11.97 8.18 -6.14
N TYR A 171 12.53 8.97 -5.23
CA TYR A 171 11.91 10.22 -4.79
C TYR A 171 11.81 11.28 -5.90
N ARG A 172 12.86 11.43 -6.72
CA ARG A 172 12.87 12.35 -7.86
C ARG A 172 11.82 11.94 -8.89
N GLU A 173 11.74 10.66 -9.22
CA GLU A 173 10.77 10.14 -10.18
C GLU A 173 9.34 10.23 -9.64
N GLY A 174 9.11 9.84 -8.38
CA GLY A 174 7.81 10.03 -7.72
C GLY A 174 7.37 11.49 -7.71
N ARG A 175 8.28 12.43 -7.41
CA ARG A 175 8.00 13.87 -7.46
C ARG A 175 7.75 14.37 -8.88
N ARG A 176 8.36 13.78 -9.91
CA ARG A 176 8.11 14.10 -11.33
C ARG A 176 6.71 13.66 -11.73
N ASN A 177 6.35 12.43 -11.38
CA ASN A 177 5.05 11.82 -11.66
C ASN A 177 3.89 12.51 -10.92
N ALA A 178 4.17 13.15 -9.79
CA ALA A 178 3.20 13.94 -9.05
C ALA A 178 2.95 15.34 -9.64
N ARG A 179 3.56 15.76 -10.75
CA ARG A 179 3.34 17.11 -11.30
C ARG A 179 2.19 17.11 -12.30
N THR A 180 1.28 18.06 -12.15
CA THR A 180 0.29 18.39 -13.19
C THR A 180 0.98 19.14 -14.32
N THR A 181 1.37 18.43 -15.38
CA THR A 181 1.87 19.01 -16.64
C THR A 181 0.73 19.16 -17.65
N ARG A 182 0.99 19.88 -18.75
CA ARG A 182 0.04 19.94 -19.88
C ARG A 182 -0.18 18.54 -20.46
N ASP A 183 0.91 17.81 -20.68
CA ASP A 183 0.88 16.43 -21.17
C ASP A 183 0.03 15.52 -20.27
N PHE A 184 0.14 15.67 -18.94
CA PHE A 184 -0.70 14.94 -18.00
C PHE A 184 -2.18 15.20 -18.25
N ILE A 185 -2.60 16.47 -18.34
CA ILE A 185 -4.01 16.83 -18.58
C ILE A 185 -4.48 16.33 -19.95
N THR A 186 -3.67 16.49 -20.99
CA THR A 186 -3.97 16.01 -22.34
C THR A 186 -4.15 14.49 -22.36
N MET A 187 -3.24 13.73 -21.75
CA MET A 187 -3.32 12.27 -21.71
C MET A 187 -4.52 11.78 -20.89
N ILE A 188 -4.86 12.46 -19.78
CA ILE A 188 -6.06 12.15 -19.01
C ILE A 188 -7.33 12.42 -19.84
N ALA A 189 -7.40 13.55 -20.55
CA ALA A 189 -8.54 13.87 -21.39
C ALA A 189 -8.70 12.85 -22.53
N LEU A 190 -7.63 12.53 -23.26
CA LEU A 190 -7.65 11.55 -24.34
C LEU A 190 -7.99 10.14 -23.84
N SER A 191 -7.38 9.70 -22.74
CA SER A 191 -7.71 8.42 -22.09
C SER A 191 -9.18 8.39 -21.66
N THR A 192 -9.70 9.50 -21.11
CA THR A 192 -11.12 9.58 -20.71
C THR A 192 -12.05 9.46 -21.91
N ILE A 193 -11.74 10.10 -23.05
CA ILE A 193 -12.53 9.96 -24.28
C ILE A 193 -12.55 8.50 -24.73
N ILE A 194 -11.39 7.83 -24.78
CA ILE A 194 -11.29 6.42 -25.17
C ILE A 194 -12.05 5.52 -24.18
N ALA A 195 -11.94 5.79 -22.87
CA ALA A 195 -12.65 5.03 -21.84
C ALA A 195 -14.16 5.21 -21.95
N THR A 196 -14.63 6.43 -22.18
CA THR A 196 -16.05 6.76 -22.34
C THR A 196 -16.62 6.04 -23.56
N LEU A 197 -15.96 6.15 -24.72
CA LEU A 197 -16.34 5.42 -25.93
C LEU A 197 -16.28 3.89 -25.73
N GLY A 198 -15.27 3.38 -25.03
CA GLY A 198 -15.17 1.96 -24.72
C GLY A 198 -16.31 1.46 -23.84
N LEU A 199 -16.78 2.28 -22.89
CA LEU A 199 -17.93 1.98 -22.04
C LEU A 199 -19.24 2.00 -22.84
N MET A 200 -19.44 2.98 -23.73
CA MET A 200 -20.61 3.05 -24.62
C MET A 200 -20.64 1.88 -25.61
N LEU A 201 -19.49 1.50 -26.17
CA LEU A 201 -19.36 0.37 -27.09
C LEU A 201 -19.38 -0.99 -26.40
N ASN A 202 -19.48 -1.03 -25.06
CA ASN A 202 -19.38 -2.25 -24.26
C ASN A 202 -18.14 -3.09 -24.63
N ALA A 203 -16.98 -2.43 -24.79
CA ALA A 203 -15.76 -2.98 -25.35
C ALA A 203 -14.62 -3.05 -24.30
N PRO A 204 -14.51 -4.14 -23.51
CA PRO A 204 -13.54 -4.27 -22.43
C PRO A 204 -12.10 -3.99 -22.86
N ALA A 205 -11.71 -4.44 -24.06
CA ALA A 205 -10.36 -4.23 -24.60
C ALA A 205 -10.02 -2.74 -24.81
N VAL A 206 -10.98 -1.95 -25.28
CA VAL A 206 -10.81 -0.50 -25.47
C VAL A 206 -10.69 0.20 -24.13
N ILE A 207 -11.49 -0.23 -23.15
CA ILE A 207 -11.47 0.30 -21.78
C ILE A 207 -10.11 0.03 -21.13
N ILE A 208 -9.55 -1.18 -21.29
CA ILE A 208 -8.20 -1.52 -20.80
C ILE A 208 -7.14 -0.68 -21.52
N GLY A 209 -7.27 -0.50 -22.84
CA GLY A 209 -6.38 0.37 -23.62
C GLY A 209 -6.38 1.83 -23.14
N ALA A 210 -7.53 2.35 -22.71
CA ALA A 210 -7.61 3.67 -22.11
C ALA A 210 -6.83 3.75 -20.77
N MET A 211 -6.94 2.73 -19.92
CA MET A 211 -6.23 2.67 -18.63
C MET A 211 -4.70 2.68 -18.81
N LEU A 212 -4.20 2.01 -19.85
CA LEU A 212 -2.77 1.88 -20.17
C LEU A 212 -2.08 3.24 -20.41
N ILE A 213 -2.81 4.19 -20.99
CA ILE A 213 -2.27 5.47 -21.46
C ILE A 213 -2.35 6.55 -20.37
N ALA A 214 -3.20 6.37 -19.36
CA ALA A 214 -3.49 7.37 -18.34
C ALA A 214 -2.37 7.52 -17.28
N PRO A 215 -1.75 8.72 -17.12
CA PRO A 215 -0.64 8.91 -16.18
C PRO A 215 -1.07 9.13 -14.72
N LEU A 216 -2.26 8.68 -14.29
CA LEU A 216 -2.82 9.00 -12.97
C LEU A 216 -2.12 8.25 -11.82
N MET A 217 -1.74 7.00 -12.07
CA MET A 217 -1.19 6.12 -11.03
C MET A 217 0.12 6.65 -10.43
N GLY A 218 0.95 7.31 -11.24
CA GLY A 218 2.22 7.88 -10.77
C GLY A 218 2.03 8.93 -9.66
N ALA A 219 1.01 9.79 -9.78
CA ALA A 219 0.68 10.77 -8.75
C ALA A 219 0.15 10.11 -7.46
N ILE A 220 -0.56 8.99 -7.58
CA ILE A 220 -1.10 8.23 -6.45
C ILE A 220 0.01 7.50 -5.68
N ILE A 221 0.91 6.82 -6.38
CA ILE A 221 2.09 6.18 -5.77
C ILE A 221 2.95 7.24 -5.06
N ALA A 222 3.09 8.43 -5.65
CA ALA A 222 3.83 9.53 -5.04
C ALA A 222 3.18 10.06 -3.75
N MET A 223 1.84 10.00 -3.62
CA MET A 223 1.17 10.25 -2.35
C MET A 223 1.60 9.23 -1.30
N GLY A 224 1.65 7.95 -1.66
CA GLY A 224 2.14 6.88 -0.79
C GLY A 224 3.56 7.15 -0.28
N LEU A 225 4.46 7.57 -1.17
CA LEU A 225 5.83 7.98 -0.83
C LEU A 225 5.87 9.22 0.09
N GLY A 226 5.02 10.21 -0.19
CA GLY A 226 4.87 11.43 0.62
C GLY A 226 4.39 11.15 2.04
N VAL A 227 3.48 10.19 2.20
CA VAL A 227 3.02 9.71 3.52
C VAL A 227 4.19 9.14 4.29
N VAL A 228 4.92 8.17 3.72
CA VAL A 228 6.02 7.46 4.39
C VAL A 228 7.16 8.37 4.80
N GLN A 229 7.54 9.33 3.95
CA GLN A 229 8.60 10.29 4.29
C GLN A 229 8.12 11.44 5.18
N GLY A 230 6.81 11.51 5.47
CA GLY A 230 6.22 12.66 6.16
C GLY A 230 6.42 13.97 5.40
N ASP A 231 6.42 13.93 4.06
CA ASP A 231 6.60 15.10 3.20
C ASP A 231 5.25 15.70 2.78
N ALA A 232 4.83 16.76 3.49
CA ALA A 232 3.58 17.47 3.21
C ALA A 232 3.54 18.13 1.82
N ARG A 233 4.70 18.44 1.22
CA ARG A 233 4.74 19.06 -0.10
C ARG A 233 4.50 18.01 -1.17
N LEU A 234 5.15 16.85 -1.07
CA LEU A 234 4.92 15.74 -1.99
C LEU A 234 3.49 15.20 -1.88
N LEU A 235 2.97 15.02 -0.66
CA LEU A 235 1.60 14.57 -0.44
C LEU A 235 0.58 15.54 -1.07
N ARG A 236 0.69 16.85 -0.79
CA ARG A 236 -0.20 17.86 -1.40
C ARG A 236 -0.06 17.94 -2.91
N LEU A 237 1.16 17.77 -3.43
CA LEU A 237 1.41 17.77 -4.86
C LEU A 237 0.69 16.59 -5.54
N GLY A 238 0.85 15.36 -5.02
CA GLY A 238 0.14 14.18 -5.51
C GLY A 238 -1.38 14.28 -5.37
N MET A 239 -1.88 14.80 -4.24
CA MET A 239 -3.31 15.07 -4.05
C MET A 239 -3.82 16.05 -5.10
N LYS A 240 -3.15 17.20 -5.28
CA LYS A 240 -3.55 18.21 -6.27
C LYS A 240 -3.60 17.63 -7.68
N THR A 241 -2.59 16.85 -8.08
CA THR A 241 -2.53 16.25 -9.41
C THR A 241 -3.59 15.18 -9.61
N THR A 242 -3.85 14.36 -8.60
CA THR A 242 -4.94 13.38 -8.63
C THR A 242 -6.29 14.07 -8.74
N THR A 243 -6.53 15.14 -7.97
CA THR A 243 -7.76 15.94 -8.05
C THR A 243 -7.96 16.54 -9.44
N TRP A 244 -6.92 17.10 -10.05
CA TRP A 244 -7.02 17.59 -11.44
C TRP A 244 -7.34 16.46 -12.42
N GLY A 245 -6.74 15.28 -12.27
CA GLY A 245 -7.06 14.11 -13.07
C GLY A 245 -8.54 13.72 -12.94
N VAL A 246 -9.03 13.62 -11.70
CA VAL A 246 -10.44 13.33 -11.39
C VAL A 246 -11.38 14.36 -12.02
N LEU A 247 -11.11 15.65 -11.85
CA LEU A 247 -11.94 16.71 -12.40
C LEU A 247 -12.01 16.67 -13.92
N VAL A 248 -10.87 16.50 -14.59
CA VAL A 248 -10.83 16.39 -16.06
C VAL A 248 -11.60 15.16 -16.52
N THR A 249 -11.41 14.01 -15.89
CA THR A 249 -12.12 12.78 -16.26
C THR A 249 -13.64 12.93 -16.08
N LEU A 250 -14.08 13.47 -14.94
CA LEU A 250 -15.51 13.70 -14.69
C LEU A 250 -16.11 14.68 -15.71
N LEU A 251 -15.45 15.83 -15.95
CA LEU A 251 -15.95 16.84 -16.87
C LEU A 251 -16.01 16.35 -18.32
N VAL A 252 -14.98 15.62 -18.77
CA VAL A 252 -14.91 15.11 -20.14
C VAL A 252 -15.95 14.01 -20.36
N SER A 253 -16.05 13.03 -19.45
CA SER A 253 -17.04 11.95 -19.58
C SER A 253 -18.49 12.44 -19.44
N PHE A 254 -18.76 13.36 -18.51
CA PHE A 254 -20.05 14.03 -18.38
C PHE A 254 -20.41 14.82 -19.65
N GLY A 255 -19.47 15.61 -20.17
CA GLY A 255 -19.67 16.38 -21.40
C GLY A 255 -19.88 15.50 -22.63
N MET A 256 -19.16 14.38 -22.72
CA MET A 256 -19.33 13.40 -23.79
C MET A 256 -20.74 12.78 -23.78
N GLU A 257 -21.27 12.39 -22.63
CA GLU A 257 -22.63 11.86 -22.51
C GLU A 257 -23.69 12.90 -22.91
N LEU A 258 -23.47 14.18 -22.58
CA LEU A 258 -24.37 15.26 -23.03
C LEU A 258 -24.31 15.53 -24.54
N LEU A 259 -23.13 15.38 -25.16
CA LEU A 259 -22.93 15.61 -26.59
C LEU A 259 -23.39 14.42 -27.44
N LEU A 260 -23.23 13.20 -26.92
CA LEU A 260 -23.58 11.94 -27.56
C LEU A 260 -24.56 11.21 -26.64
N PRO A 261 -25.86 11.56 -26.64
CA PRO A 261 -26.85 11.02 -25.72
C PRO A 261 -27.13 9.55 -26.05
N PHE A 262 -26.32 8.66 -25.48
CA PHE A 262 -26.42 7.22 -25.67
C PHE A 262 -27.57 6.66 -24.83
N ASN A 263 -27.77 7.21 -23.62
CA ASN A 263 -28.90 6.89 -22.71
C ASN A 263 -29.08 5.40 -22.36
N GLU A 264 -28.08 4.57 -22.67
CA GLU A 264 -28.09 3.15 -22.37
C GLU A 264 -27.01 2.82 -21.34
N ILE A 265 -27.38 2.00 -20.36
CA ILE A 265 -26.46 1.53 -19.33
C ILE A 265 -25.89 0.18 -19.80
N THR A 266 -24.62 0.19 -20.23
CA THR A 266 -23.96 -1.04 -20.70
C THR A 266 -23.53 -1.94 -19.53
N PRO A 267 -23.38 -3.26 -19.78
CA PRO A 267 -22.79 -4.19 -18.80
C PRO A 267 -21.44 -3.72 -18.25
N GLU A 268 -20.58 -3.11 -19.08
CA GLU A 268 -19.29 -2.57 -18.64
C GLU A 268 -19.38 -1.36 -17.69
N ILE A 269 -20.47 -0.58 -17.77
CA ILE A 269 -20.80 0.51 -16.82
C ILE A 269 -21.32 -0.09 -15.50
N LEU A 270 -22.22 -1.07 -15.57
CA LEU A 270 -22.76 -1.76 -14.39
C LEU A 270 -21.68 -2.50 -13.60
N ALA A 271 -20.78 -3.21 -14.29
CA ALA A 271 -19.67 -3.93 -13.68
C ALA A 271 -18.73 -3.00 -12.88
N ARG A 272 -18.72 -1.70 -13.17
CA ARG A 272 -17.93 -0.70 -12.44
C ARG A 272 -18.70 0.04 -11.35
N SER A 273 -19.99 -0.23 -11.24
CA SER A 273 -20.91 0.45 -10.32
C SER A 273 -21.35 -0.43 -9.15
N ALA A 274 -20.94 -1.70 -9.14
CA ALA A 274 -21.17 -2.63 -8.04
C ALA A 274 -19.83 -3.06 -7.40
N PRO A 275 -19.13 -2.15 -6.67
CA PRO A 275 -17.84 -2.47 -6.08
C PRO A 275 -17.98 -3.50 -4.95
N ASN A 276 -17.00 -4.39 -4.85
CA ASN A 276 -16.95 -5.45 -3.86
C ASN A 276 -15.59 -5.50 -3.13
N LEU A 277 -15.48 -6.37 -2.12
CA LEU A 277 -14.25 -6.52 -1.33
C LEU A 277 -13.05 -7.03 -2.15
N LEU A 278 -13.27 -7.72 -3.26
CA LEU A 278 -12.18 -8.19 -4.14
C LEU A 278 -11.54 -7.02 -4.88
N ASP A 279 -12.31 -5.98 -5.23
CA ASP A 279 -11.77 -4.75 -5.82
C ASP A 279 -10.75 -4.07 -4.91
N LEU A 280 -10.99 -4.06 -3.60
CA LEU A 280 -10.02 -3.58 -2.62
C LEU A 280 -8.74 -4.45 -2.64
N GLY A 281 -8.88 -5.77 -2.77
CA GLY A 281 -7.75 -6.69 -2.93
C GLY A 281 -6.91 -6.37 -4.18
N VAL A 282 -7.56 -6.11 -5.31
CA VAL A 282 -6.92 -5.69 -6.56
C VAL A 282 -6.20 -4.35 -6.38
N ALA A 283 -6.84 -3.37 -5.72
CA ALA A 283 -6.24 -2.07 -5.44
C ALA A 283 -4.97 -2.16 -4.58
N LEU A 284 -5.00 -3.00 -3.55
CA LEU A 284 -3.82 -3.26 -2.70
C LEU A 284 -2.70 -3.90 -3.54
N ALA A 285 -3.01 -4.98 -4.27
CA ALA A 285 -2.02 -5.65 -5.12
C ALA A 285 -1.38 -4.70 -6.13
N ALA A 286 -2.19 -3.84 -6.76
CA ALA A 286 -1.69 -2.87 -7.70
C ALA A 286 -0.85 -1.75 -7.05
N GLY A 287 -1.23 -1.29 -5.85
CA GLY A 287 -0.41 -0.37 -5.06
C GLY A 287 0.96 -0.96 -4.73
N ALA A 288 1.02 -2.25 -4.40
CA ALA A 288 2.27 -2.96 -4.20
C ALA A 288 3.10 -3.04 -5.49
N ALA A 289 2.48 -3.48 -6.59
CA ALA A 289 3.14 -3.61 -7.89
C ALA A 289 3.69 -2.27 -8.40
N GLY A 290 2.90 -1.19 -8.30
CA GLY A 290 3.29 0.15 -8.72
C GLY A 290 4.42 0.73 -7.88
N ALA A 291 4.37 0.58 -6.56
CA ALA A 291 5.46 1.02 -5.69
C ALA A 291 6.75 0.21 -5.94
N TYR A 292 6.62 -1.10 -6.15
CA TYR A 292 7.75 -1.96 -6.48
C TYR A 292 8.37 -1.61 -7.83
N ALA A 293 7.55 -1.39 -8.85
CA ALA A 293 7.99 -0.97 -10.18
C ALA A 293 8.72 0.38 -10.13
N LEU A 294 8.19 1.35 -9.37
CA LEU A 294 8.85 2.64 -9.19
C LEU A 294 10.19 2.51 -8.45
N ALA A 295 10.28 1.58 -7.49
CA ALA A 295 11.49 1.34 -6.71
C ALA A 295 12.61 0.62 -7.50
N ARG A 296 12.26 -0.21 -8.49
CA ARG A 296 13.20 -1.03 -9.27
C ARG A 296 13.29 -0.55 -10.73
N LYS A 297 14.31 0.23 -11.05
CA LYS A 297 14.58 0.69 -12.44
C LYS A 297 14.69 -0.43 -13.48
N ASN A 298 15.21 -1.60 -13.10
CA ASN A 298 15.36 -2.75 -14.02
C ASN A 298 14.01 -3.44 -14.32
N VAL A 299 13.00 -3.21 -13.49
CA VAL A 299 11.64 -3.73 -13.66
C VAL A 299 10.76 -2.65 -14.31
N SER A 300 11.03 -1.36 -14.07
CA SER A 300 10.31 -0.26 -14.72
C SER A 300 10.53 -0.17 -16.23
N SER A 301 11.68 -0.62 -16.74
CA SER A 301 11.97 -0.68 -18.19
C SER A 301 11.30 -1.87 -18.90
N SER A 302 10.86 -2.88 -18.15
CA SER A 302 10.23 -4.12 -18.66
C SER A 302 8.73 -4.19 -18.40
N LEU A 303 8.18 -3.26 -17.63
CA LEU A 303 6.73 -3.05 -17.50
C LEU A 303 6.34 -1.85 -18.38
N PRO A 304 6.09 -2.05 -19.70
CA PRO A 304 5.26 -1.09 -20.43
C PRO A 304 3.95 -0.93 -19.63
N GLY A 305 3.29 0.21 -19.70
CA GLY A 305 2.19 0.63 -18.79
C GLY A 305 1.02 -0.36 -18.56
N VAL A 306 1.07 -1.54 -19.19
CA VAL A 306 0.15 -2.68 -19.13
C VAL A 306 0.08 -3.29 -17.73
N ALA A 307 1.18 -3.37 -16.99
CA ALA A 307 1.16 -4.00 -15.67
C ALA A 307 0.58 -3.12 -14.54
N ILE A 308 0.24 -1.87 -14.87
CA ILE A 308 -0.12 -0.82 -13.92
C ILE A 308 -1.48 -0.19 -14.36
N ALA A 309 -2.21 -0.85 -15.25
CA ALA A 309 -3.54 -0.45 -15.68
C ALA A 309 -4.59 -0.79 -14.60
N VAL A 310 -4.56 -0.05 -13.49
CA VAL A 310 -5.62 -0.13 -12.48
C VAL A 310 -6.85 0.60 -12.98
N ALA A 311 -8.03 0.08 -12.68
CA ALA A 311 -9.33 0.66 -13.01
C ALA A 311 -9.59 1.98 -12.27
N LEU A 312 -8.84 3.03 -12.60
CA LEU A 312 -9.01 4.38 -12.03
C LEU A 312 -9.81 5.27 -12.98
N ILE A 313 -9.43 5.33 -14.27
CA ILE A 313 -10.14 6.16 -15.25
C ILE A 313 -11.55 5.62 -15.54
N PRO A 314 -11.76 4.32 -15.80
CA PRO A 314 -13.09 3.86 -16.21
C PRO A 314 -14.18 4.00 -15.14
N PRO A 315 -13.95 3.76 -13.83
CA PRO A 315 -14.96 4.07 -12.82
C PRO A 315 -15.24 5.57 -12.71
N LEU A 316 -14.25 6.44 -12.89
CA LEU A 316 -14.48 7.88 -12.95
C LEU A 316 -15.28 8.29 -14.20
N ALA A 317 -14.99 7.69 -15.36
CA ALA A 317 -15.74 7.93 -16.59
C ALA A 317 -17.19 7.44 -16.47
N ALA A 318 -17.39 6.24 -15.90
CA ALA A 318 -18.72 5.72 -15.55
C ALA A 318 -19.45 6.65 -14.56
N THR A 319 -18.74 7.20 -13.58
CA THR A 319 -19.31 8.20 -12.65
C THR A 319 -19.77 9.45 -13.41
N GLY A 320 -18.95 10.00 -14.30
CA GLY A 320 -19.30 11.20 -15.07
C GLY A 320 -20.49 10.99 -16.03
N MET A 321 -20.52 9.86 -16.75
CA MET A 321 -21.67 9.49 -17.59
C MET A 321 -22.94 9.27 -16.76
N ALA A 322 -22.86 8.52 -15.66
CA ALA A 322 -24.00 8.26 -14.78
C ALA A 322 -24.56 9.56 -14.16
N LEU A 323 -23.69 10.51 -13.82
CA LEU A 323 -24.11 11.85 -13.38
C LEU A 323 -24.85 12.62 -14.48
N ALA A 324 -24.43 12.51 -15.74
CA ALA A 324 -25.12 13.14 -16.87
C ALA A 324 -26.50 12.51 -17.13
N LEU A 325 -26.63 11.19 -16.93
CA LEU A 325 -27.88 10.45 -17.05
C LEU A 325 -28.82 10.60 -15.85
N GLY A 326 -28.37 11.22 -14.75
CA GLY A 326 -29.13 11.28 -13.50
C GLY A 326 -29.18 9.94 -12.74
N ALA A 327 -28.40 8.93 -13.16
CA ALA A 327 -28.31 7.61 -12.54
C ALA A 327 -27.44 7.67 -11.26
N TRP A 328 -28.02 8.23 -10.19
CA TRP A 328 -27.29 8.55 -8.96
C TRP A 328 -26.72 7.33 -8.22
N GLU A 329 -27.41 6.19 -8.29
CA GLU A 329 -26.94 4.93 -7.68
C GLU A 329 -25.69 4.39 -8.38
N ILE A 330 -25.70 4.39 -9.72
CA ILE A 330 -24.57 3.99 -10.56
C ILE A 330 -23.37 4.91 -10.33
N ALA A 331 -23.61 6.23 -10.30
CA ALA A 331 -22.57 7.22 -10.03
C ALA A 331 -21.90 7.02 -8.67
N GLN A 332 -22.68 6.76 -7.61
CA GLN A 332 -22.14 6.50 -6.27
C GLN A 332 -21.31 5.21 -6.23
N GLY A 333 -21.81 4.14 -6.84
CA GLY A 333 -21.11 2.86 -6.91
C GLY A 333 -19.77 2.96 -7.64
N ALA A 334 -19.76 3.60 -8.80
CA ALA A 334 -18.54 3.81 -9.58
C ALA A 334 -17.55 4.78 -8.90
N GLY A 335 -18.06 5.82 -8.24
CA GLY A 335 -17.27 6.73 -7.42
C GLY A 335 -16.66 6.03 -6.20
N LEU A 336 -17.39 5.12 -5.56
CA LEU A 336 -16.92 4.30 -4.45
C LEU A 336 -15.83 3.33 -4.91
N LEU A 337 -15.97 2.71 -6.10
CA LEU A 337 -14.92 1.88 -6.69
C LEU A 337 -13.63 2.68 -6.90
N PHE A 338 -13.72 3.87 -7.49
CA PHE A 338 -12.57 4.77 -7.64
C PHE A 338 -11.92 5.12 -6.29
N LEU A 339 -12.73 5.49 -5.30
CA LEU A 339 -12.23 5.87 -3.98
C LEU A 339 -11.54 4.69 -3.27
N THR A 340 -12.11 3.49 -3.38
CA THR A 340 -11.52 2.24 -2.88
C THR A 340 -10.16 2.00 -3.53
N ASN A 341 -10.09 2.12 -4.85
CA ASN A 341 -8.85 1.95 -5.61
C ASN A 341 -7.80 2.98 -5.18
N LEU A 342 -8.19 4.26 -5.07
CA LEU A 342 -7.30 5.33 -4.64
C LEU A 342 -6.72 5.07 -3.25
N VAL A 343 -7.56 4.78 -2.25
CA VAL A 343 -7.13 4.56 -0.87
C VAL A 343 -6.30 3.29 -0.74
N GLY A 344 -6.70 2.19 -1.40
CA GLY A 344 -5.97 0.93 -1.41
C GLY A 344 -4.56 1.07 -2.01
N ILE A 345 -4.44 1.76 -3.15
CA ILE A 345 -3.14 2.01 -3.80
C ILE A 345 -2.24 2.87 -2.90
N VAL A 346 -2.75 3.95 -2.32
CA VAL A 346 -1.96 4.81 -1.39
C VAL A 346 -1.51 4.00 -0.18
N ALA A 347 -2.40 3.21 0.42
CA ALA A 347 -2.09 2.41 1.59
C ALA A 347 -0.99 1.38 1.31
N MET A 348 -1.15 0.60 0.24
CA MET A 348 -0.20 -0.46 -0.06
C MET A 348 1.12 0.06 -0.62
N SER A 349 1.10 1.14 -1.40
CA SER A 349 2.35 1.80 -1.82
C SER A 349 3.12 2.38 -0.63
N SER A 350 2.43 3.00 0.34
CA SER A 350 3.05 3.41 1.61
C SER A 350 3.65 2.21 2.37
N TRP A 351 2.93 1.09 2.43
CA TRP A 351 3.46 -0.13 3.07
C TRP A 351 4.74 -0.63 2.38
N VAL A 352 4.74 -0.73 1.06
CA VAL A 352 5.91 -1.18 0.28
C VAL A 352 7.11 -0.25 0.47
N PHE A 353 6.91 1.07 0.39
CA PHE A 353 8.01 2.02 0.62
C PHE A 353 8.56 1.93 2.06
N LEU A 354 7.72 1.71 3.07
CA LEU A 354 8.18 1.45 4.43
C LEU A 354 9.05 0.20 4.51
N THR A 355 8.63 -0.90 3.88
CA THR A 355 9.42 -2.16 3.88
C THR A 355 10.74 -2.03 3.12
N MET A 356 10.83 -1.12 2.14
CA MET A 356 12.07 -0.83 1.39
C MET A 356 12.99 0.20 2.07
N GLY A 357 12.67 0.62 3.30
CA GLY A 357 13.53 1.49 4.10
C GLY A 357 13.35 2.99 3.87
N PHE A 358 12.24 3.43 3.27
CA PHE A 358 11.82 4.83 3.35
C PHE A 358 11.24 5.12 4.74
N GLN A 359 11.64 6.26 5.31
CA GLN A 359 11.22 6.65 6.66
C GLN A 359 11.23 8.17 6.80
N PRO A 360 10.43 8.74 7.73
CA PRO A 360 10.45 10.17 7.99
C PRO A 360 11.76 10.57 8.68
N GLU A 361 12.26 11.77 8.37
CA GLU A 361 13.45 12.35 9.03
C GLU A 361 13.14 12.60 10.52
N TYR A 362 13.58 11.70 11.41
CA TYR A 362 13.23 11.71 12.84
C TYR A 362 13.64 12.99 13.58
N ARG A 363 14.67 13.67 13.07
CA ARG A 363 15.14 14.96 13.62
C ARG A 363 14.11 16.07 13.46
N ARG A 364 13.17 15.95 12.51
CA ARG A 364 12.05 16.87 12.33
C ARG A 364 10.76 16.26 12.89
N ARG A 365 10.38 16.68 14.11
CA ARG A 365 9.12 16.28 14.76
C ARG A 365 7.89 16.48 13.87
N GLU A 366 7.90 17.48 12.99
CA GLU A 366 6.82 17.74 12.03
C GLU A 366 6.59 16.60 11.04
N ARG A 367 7.67 16.03 10.47
CA ARG A 367 7.57 14.92 9.51
C ARG A 367 7.03 13.65 10.17
N VAL A 368 7.49 13.34 11.39
CA VAL A 368 7.01 12.18 12.15
C VAL A 368 5.53 12.31 12.53
N ARG A 369 5.10 13.52 12.94
CA ARG A 369 3.69 13.81 13.23
C ARG A 369 2.82 13.67 11.98
N LEU A 370 3.29 14.16 10.83
CA LEU A 370 2.56 14.04 9.57
C LEU A 370 2.42 12.57 9.16
N PHE A 371 3.52 11.81 9.14
CA PHE A 371 3.48 10.36 8.88
C PHE A 371 2.43 9.66 9.75
N SER A 372 2.47 9.89 11.07
CA SER A 372 1.55 9.26 12.03
C SER A 372 0.08 9.69 11.85
N ARG A 373 -0.16 10.94 11.41
CA ARG A 373 -1.51 11.44 11.10
C ARG A 373 -2.03 10.86 9.79
N SER A 374 -1.21 10.89 8.73
CA SER A 374 -1.55 10.34 7.43
C SER A 374 -1.78 8.83 7.47
N ALA A 375 -0.94 8.08 8.18
CA ALA A 375 -1.12 6.63 8.36
C ALA A 375 -2.43 6.31 9.09
N ARG A 376 -2.76 7.03 10.17
CA ARG A 376 -4.07 6.90 10.84
C ARG A 376 -5.23 7.31 9.93
N GLY A 377 -5.07 8.38 9.15
CA GLY A 377 -6.07 8.83 8.19
C GLY A 377 -6.38 7.76 7.14
N ILE A 378 -5.35 7.13 6.56
CA ILE A 378 -5.49 6.01 5.62
C ILE A 378 -6.22 4.84 6.28
N LEU A 379 -5.82 4.44 7.48
CA LEU A 379 -6.48 3.34 8.19
C LEU A 379 -7.97 3.62 8.43
N VAL A 380 -8.31 4.84 8.86
CA VAL A 380 -9.69 5.27 9.05
C VAL A 380 -10.46 5.25 7.73
N MET A 381 -9.86 5.72 6.63
CA MET A 381 -10.51 5.68 5.32
C MET A 381 -10.75 4.25 4.83
N ILE A 382 -9.79 3.32 5.00
CA ILE A 382 -9.99 1.91 4.66
C ILE A 382 -11.16 1.33 5.44
N LEU A 383 -11.21 1.55 6.76
CA LEU A 383 -12.30 1.04 7.59
C LEU A 383 -13.64 1.65 7.17
N LEU A 384 -13.67 2.96 6.90
CA LEU A 384 -14.86 3.68 6.45
C LEU A 384 -15.39 3.14 5.12
N ILE A 385 -14.51 2.87 4.15
CA ILE A 385 -14.86 2.34 2.82
C ILE A 385 -15.22 0.85 2.87
N SER A 386 -14.60 0.08 3.77
CA SER A 386 -14.85 -1.36 3.89
C SER A 386 -16.28 -1.67 4.32
N ILE A 387 -16.93 -0.79 5.09
CA ILE A 387 -18.32 -0.97 5.52
C ILE A 387 -19.30 -0.99 4.34
N PRO A 388 -19.41 0.06 3.49
CA PRO A 388 -20.31 0.03 2.33
C PRO A 388 -19.93 -1.07 1.34
N LEU A 389 -18.63 -1.34 1.13
CA LEU A 389 -18.19 -2.45 0.29
C LEU A 389 -18.68 -3.81 0.81
N ALA A 390 -18.60 -4.05 2.11
CA ALA A 390 -19.09 -5.28 2.72
C ALA A 390 -20.61 -5.40 2.57
N VAL A 391 -21.35 -4.31 2.73
CA VAL A 391 -22.81 -4.29 2.52
C VAL A 391 -23.16 -4.64 1.06
N VAL A 392 -22.53 -3.98 0.09
CA VAL A 392 -22.74 -4.26 -1.35
C VAL A 392 -22.36 -5.70 -1.67
N THR A 393 -21.20 -6.17 -1.19
CA THR A 393 -20.73 -7.55 -1.39
C THR A 393 -21.72 -8.57 -0.83
N VAL A 394 -22.25 -8.36 0.38
CA VAL A 394 -23.24 -9.28 0.98
C VAL A 394 -24.56 -9.28 0.22
N ARG A 395 -25.02 -8.11 -0.25
CA ARG A 395 -26.23 -8.01 -1.08
C ARG A 395 -26.04 -8.76 -2.40
N GLN A 396 -24.92 -8.55 -3.07
CA GLN A 396 -24.61 -9.20 -4.34
C GLN A 396 -24.47 -10.72 -4.17
N LEU A 397 -23.74 -11.20 -3.15
CA LEU A 397 -23.66 -12.64 -2.85
C LEU A 397 -25.02 -13.27 -2.54
N LYS A 398 -25.95 -12.54 -1.92
CA LYS A 398 -27.31 -13.02 -1.70
C LYS A 398 -28.10 -13.10 -3.00
N GLN A 399 -27.94 -12.11 -3.87
CA GLN A 399 -28.56 -12.07 -5.18
C GLN A 399 -28.06 -13.18 -6.10
N ASP A 400 -26.74 -13.33 -6.23
CA ASP A 400 -26.11 -14.39 -7.05
C ASP A 400 -26.51 -15.79 -6.56
N ARG A 401 -26.57 -15.99 -5.23
CA ARG A 401 -27.05 -17.26 -4.65
C ARG A 401 -28.53 -17.52 -4.94
N MET A 402 -29.36 -16.47 -4.94
CA MET A 402 -30.77 -16.58 -5.30
C MET A 402 -30.91 -17.00 -6.75
N GLU A 403 -30.21 -16.31 -7.65
CA GLU A 403 -30.24 -16.59 -9.08
C GLU A 403 -29.76 -18.01 -9.36
N GLN A 404 -28.66 -18.45 -8.75
CA GLN A 404 -28.19 -19.83 -8.85
C GLN A 404 -29.19 -20.84 -8.29
N ALA A 405 -29.88 -20.54 -7.19
CA ALA A 405 -30.89 -21.43 -6.63
C ALA A 405 -32.11 -21.56 -7.55
N ILE A 406 -32.58 -20.45 -8.12
CA ILE A 406 -33.67 -20.41 -9.10
C ILE A 406 -33.26 -21.18 -10.35
N GLU A 407 -32.07 -20.91 -10.90
CA GLU A 407 -31.57 -21.58 -12.10
C GLU A 407 -31.42 -23.10 -11.89
N GLN A 408 -30.92 -23.53 -10.73
CA GLN A 408 -30.83 -24.94 -10.37
C GLN A 408 -32.21 -25.59 -10.17
N ALA A 409 -33.17 -24.87 -9.59
CA ALA A 409 -34.54 -25.36 -9.45
C ALA A 409 -35.19 -25.52 -10.83
N LEU A 410 -35.10 -24.49 -11.68
CA LEU A 410 -35.65 -24.51 -13.04
C LEU A 410 -35.01 -25.59 -13.90
N LYS A 411 -33.68 -25.74 -13.92
CA LYS A 411 -33.00 -26.80 -14.70
C LYS A 411 -33.32 -28.20 -14.18
N GLY A 412 -33.45 -28.35 -12.86
CA GLY A 412 -33.80 -29.60 -12.22
C GLY A 412 -35.19 -30.07 -12.60
N GLU A 413 -36.18 -29.18 -12.55
CA GLU A 413 -37.58 -29.51 -12.87
C GLU A 413 -37.86 -29.50 -14.38
N ALA A 414 -37.15 -28.70 -15.17
CA ALA A 414 -37.26 -28.71 -16.64
C ALA A 414 -36.84 -30.07 -17.24
N SER A 415 -36.01 -30.85 -16.55
CA SER A 415 -35.66 -32.21 -16.96
C SER A 415 -36.87 -33.17 -16.95
N ALA A 416 -37.94 -32.84 -16.23
CA ALA A 416 -39.19 -33.58 -16.23
C ALA A 416 -40.07 -33.30 -17.48
N PHE A 417 -39.75 -32.24 -18.24
CA PHE A 417 -40.48 -31.79 -19.42
C PHE A 417 -39.54 -31.76 -20.64
N PRO A 418 -39.27 -32.91 -21.30
CA PRO A 418 -38.26 -33.00 -22.36
C PRO A 418 -38.54 -32.10 -23.57
N ASP A 419 -39.80 -31.76 -23.82
CA ASP A 419 -40.24 -30.92 -24.94
C ASP A 419 -40.39 -29.44 -24.59
N VAL A 420 -39.91 -29.03 -23.40
CA VAL A 420 -39.93 -27.64 -22.93
C VAL A 420 -38.51 -27.13 -22.80
N VAL A 421 -38.17 -26.11 -23.60
CA VAL A 421 -36.88 -25.44 -23.59
C VAL A 421 -37.04 -24.08 -22.92
N LEU A 422 -36.40 -23.88 -21.77
CA LEU A 422 -36.33 -22.57 -21.12
C LEU A 422 -35.45 -21.63 -21.94
N ARG A 423 -36.01 -20.51 -22.41
CA ARG A 423 -35.31 -19.49 -23.19
C ARG A 423 -34.77 -18.37 -22.33
N ASP A 424 -35.62 -17.80 -21.49
CA ASP A 424 -35.26 -16.73 -20.59
C ASP A 424 -36.08 -16.81 -19.31
N TRP A 425 -35.61 -16.15 -18.25
CA TRP A 425 -36.33 -16.03 -17.01
C TRP A 425 -35.96 -14.74 -16.28
N SER A 426 -36.93 -14.16 -15.59
CA SER A 426 -36.70 -13.02 -14.72
C SER A 426 -37.44 -13.19 -13.42
N TYR A 427 -37.00 -12.51 -12.37
CA TYR A 427 -37.67 -12.58 -11.08
C TYR A 427 -37.76 -11.21 -10.41
N GLN A 428 -38.81 -11.03 -9.62
CA GLN A 428 -38.98 -9.90 -8.74
C GLN A 428 -39.44 -10.39 -7.37
N MET A 429 -38.87 -9.79 -6.32
CA MET A 429 -39.29 -10.06 -4.96
C MET A 429 -40.29 -9.00 -4.52
N LYS A 430 -41.51 -9.39 -4.15
CA LYS A 430 -42.54 -8.48 -3.65
C LYS A 430 -43.29 -9.14 -2.50
N ASP A 431 -43.41 -8.43 -1.39
CA ASP A 431 -44.13 -8.91 -0.19
C ASP A 431 -43.72 -10.31 0.29
N ASP A 432 -42.42 -10.64 0.18
CA ASP A 432 -41.83 -11.96 0.49
C ASP A 432 -42.27 -13.13 -0.41
N VAL A 433 -42.94 -12.82 -1.52
CA VAL A 433 -43.29 -13.75 -2.61
C VAL A 433 -42.31 -13.55 -3.77
N LEU A 434 -41.80 -14.66 -4.30
CA LEU A 434 -40.98 -14.66 -5.50
C LEU A 434 -41.88 -14.67 -6.74
N HIS A 435 -42.01 -13.53 -7.42
CA HIS A 435 -42.63 -13.49 -8.74
C HIS A 435 -41.61 -13.93 -9.78
N LEU A 436 -41.86 -15.05 -10.44
CA LEU A 436 -40.97 -15.65 -11.42
C LEU A 436 -41.64 -15.64 -12.79
N GLU A 437 -41.03 -14.97 -13.75
CA GLU A 437 -41.50 -14.93 -15.14
C GLU A 437 -40.58 -15.81 -15.99
N LEU A 438 -41.17 -16.76 -16.72
CA LEU A 438 -40.47 -17.75 -17.54
C LEU A 438 -40.88 -17.58 -18.99
N GLU A 439 -39.91 -17.55 -19.90
CA GLU A 439 -40.15 -17.66 -21.34
C GLU A 439 -39.71 -19.06 -21.79
N VAL A 440 -40.68 -19.87 -22.22
CA VAL A 440 -40.46 -21.27 -22.59
C VAL A 440 -40.86 -21.51 -24.04
N GLU A 441 -40.05 -22.29 -24.75
CA GLU A 441 -40.38 -22.82 -26.06
C GLU A 441 -40.83 -24.27 -25.94
N THR A 442 -41.92 -24.63 -26.62
CA THR A 442 -42.41 -26.01 -26.59
C THR A 442 -43.09 -26.42 -27.90
N GLU A 443 -42.97 -27.70 -28.24
CA GLU A 443 -43.63 -28.32 -29.39
C GLU A 443 -45.06 -28.78 -29.05
N GLU A 444 -45.34 -29.02 -27.76
CA GLU A 444 -46.63 -29.53 -27.26
C GLU A 444 -47.40 -28.47 -26.46
N ALA A 445 -48.68 -28.74 -26.19
CA ALA A 445 -49.50 -27.82 -25.40
C ALA A 445 -49.08 -27.86 -23.91
N PHE A 446 -48.45 -26.78 -23.42
CA PHE A 446 -48.12 -26.63 -22.01
C PHE A 446 -49.33 -26.11 -21.22
N SER A 447 -49.95 -26.97 -20.41
CA SER A 447 -51.23 -26.68 -19.75
C SER A 447 -51.07 -25.86 -18.46
N HIS A 448 -52.14 -25.24 -18.00
CA HIS A 448 -52.16 -24.54 -16.70
C HIS A 448 -51.83 -25.48 -15.52
N ASP A 449 -52.21 -26.76 -15.62
CA ASP A 449 -51.91 -27.75 -14.58
C ASP A 449 -50.41 -28.08 -14.53
N ASP A 450 -49.74 -28.15 -15.69
CA ASP A 450 -48.30 -28.36 -15.77
C ASP A 450 -47.51 -27.17 -15.20
N VAL A 451 -47.97 -25.94 -15.47
CA VAL A 451 -47.43 -24.72 -14.86
C VAL A 451 -47.61 -24.73 -13.34
N GLY A 452 -48.79 -25.14 -12.85
CA GLY A 452 -49.08 -25.27 -11.43
C GLY A 452 -48.16 -26.27 -10.73
N ARG A 453 -47.95 -27.45 -11.35
CA ARG A 453 -47.00 -28.46 -10.87
C ARG A 453 -45.58 -27.92 -10.84
N LEU A 454 -45.13 -27.26 -11.92
CA LEU A 454 -43.80 -26.65 -11.97
C LEU A 454 -43.61 -25.59 -10.87
N GLN A 455 -44.62 -24.75 -10.63
CA GLN A 455 -44.61 -23.75 -9.56
C GLN A 455 -44.45 -24.39 -8.18
N GLU A 456 -45.22 -25.44 -7.88
CA GLU A 456 -45.16 -26.13 -6.58
C GLU A 456 -43.79 -26.77 -6.33
N HIS A 457 -43.24 -27.47 -7.32
CA HIS A 457 -41.92 -28.09 -7.21
C HIS A 457 -40.80 -27.06 -7.04
N VAL A 458 -40.86 -25.95 -7.78
CA VAL A 458 -39.91 -24.84 -7.64
C VAL A 458 -40.06 -24.16 -6.27
N ALA A 459 -41.29 -23.96 -5.78
CA ALA A 459 -41.55 -23.38 -4.46
C ALA A 459 -41.03 -24.27 -3.32
N ASP A 460 -41.24 -25.58 -3.40
CA ASP A 460 -40.75 -26.56 -2.44
C ASP A 460 -39.21 -26.60 -2.40
N ARG A 461 -38.58 -26.60 -3.58
CA ARG A 461 -37.12 -26.63 -3.71
C ARG A 461 -36.45 -25.35 -3.24
N LEU A 462 -37.09 -24.20 -3.45
CA LEU A 462 -36.61 -22.90 -2.96
C LEU A 462 -37.04 -22.61 -1.52
N GLY A 463 -37.92 -23.42 -0.94
CA GLY A 463 -38.46 -23.28 0.42
C GLY A 463 -39.19 -21.95 0.65
N ARG A 464 -39.89 -21.44 -0.36
CA ARG A 464 -40.54 -20.11 -0.32
C ARG A 464 -41.76 -20.03 -1.24
N PRO A 465 -42.70 -19.10 -0.99
CA PRO A 465 -43.80 -18.84 -1.92
C PRO A 465 -43.28 -18.34 -3.27
N VAL A 466 -43.76 -18.96 -4.35
CA VAL A 466 -43.44 -18.59 -5.73
C VAL A 466 -44.74 -18.34 -6.47
N GLU A 467 -44.85 -17.20 -7.12
CA GLU A 467 -45.90 -16.90 -8.10
C GLU A 467 -45.26 -16.93 -9.49
N MET A 468 -45.70 -17.87 -10.32
CA MET A 468 -45.08 -18.17 -11.60
C MET A 468 -45.94 -17.69 -12.75
N THR A 469 -45.36 -16.88 -13.63
CA THR A 469 -45.94 -16.49 -14.92
C THR A 469 -45.14 -17.16 -16.03
N VAL A 470 -45.80 -17.90 -16.91
CA VAL A 470 -45.14 -18.60 -18.02
C VAL A 470 -45.63 -18.06 -19.34
N LYS A 471 -44.71 -17.51 -20.13
CA LYS A 471 -44.92 -17.09 -21.51
C LYS A 471 -44.49 -18.23 -22.43
N ILE A 472 -45.46 -18.78 -23.16
CA ILE A 472 -45.27 -19.94 -24.03
C ILE A 472 -45.04 -19.47 -25.47
N ILE A 473 -43.92 -19.88 -26.05
CA ILE A 473 -43.60 -19.72 -27.47
C ILE A 473 -43.79 -21.08 -28.16
N PRO A 474 -44.84 -21.26 -28.98
CA PRO A 474 -45.04 -22.52 -29.68
C PRO A 474 -44.00 -22.68 -30.80
N VAL A 475 -43.37 -23.85 -30.86
CA VAL A 475 -42.39 -24.21 -31.90
C VAL A 475 -42.94 -25.35 -32.75
N VAL A 476 -42.93 -25.18 -34.07
CA VAL A 476 -43.30 -26.25 -35.01
C VAL A 476 -42.06 -26.65 -35.78
N ARG A 477 -41.53 -27.85 -35.53
CA ARG A 477 -40.42 -28.40 -36.33
C ARG A 477 -40.97 -29.17 -37.52
N MET A 478 -40.56 -28.78 -38.72
CA MET A 478 -40.83 -29.52 -39.95
C MET A 478 -39.53 -30.11 -40.48
N GLN A 479 -39.36 -31.43 -40.39
CA GLN A 479 -38.26 -32.14 -41.04
C GLN A 479 -38.76 -32.76 -42.35
N PRO A 480 -38.39 -32.21 -43.53
CA PRO A 480 -38.70 -32.86 -44.79
C PRO A 480 -37.94 -34.19 -44.88
N ALA A 481 -38.59 -35.21 -45.47
CA ALA A 481 -37.97 -36.50 -45.69
C ALA A 481 -36.69 -36.38 -46.54
N TYR A 482 -35.69 -37.22 -46.25
CA TYR A 482 -34.47 -37.26 -47.05
C TYR A 482 -34.82 -37.59 -48.50
N PRO A 483 -34.40 -36.77 -49.48
CA PRO A 483 -34.84 -36.98 -50.86
C PRO A 483 -34.40 -38.34 -51.39
N GLU A 484 -35.33 -39.15 -51.89
CA GLU A 484 -35.08 -40.54 -52.34
C GLU A 484 -33.96 -40.62 -53.40
N HIS A 485 -33.76 -39.58 -54.20
CA HIS A 485 -32.70 -39.53 -55.22
C HIS A 485 -31.25 -39.53 -54.67
N TYR A 486 -31.06 -39.30 -53.37
CA TYR A 486 -29.77 -39.39 -52.69
C TYR A 486 -29.58 -40.68 -51.88
N GLN A 487 -30.58 -41.58 -51.82
CA GLN A 487 -30.43 -42.92 -51.23
C GLN A 487 -29.84 -43.85 -52.29
N LYS A 488 -28.52 -43.86 -52.45
CA LYS A 488 -27.77 -44.83 -53.27
C LYS A 488 -26.92 -45.75 -52.41
#